data_AF-A0A1S2VF16-F1
#
_entry.id   AF-A0A1S2VF16-F1
#
_cell.length_a   1.000
_cell.length_b   1.000
_cell.length_c   1.000
_cell.angle_alpha   90.00
_cell.angle_beta   90.00
_cell.angle_gamma   90.00
#
_symmetry.space_group_name_H-M   'P 1'
#
loop_
_entity.id
_entity.type
_entity.pdbx_description
1 polymer ?
#
loop_
_entity_poly.entity_id
_entity_poly.type
_entity_poly.pdbx_seq_one_letter_code
_entity_poly.pdbx_strand_id
1 'polypeptide(L)'
;MSGLTPNDMYMVQLLPDRSDCQEVQSIVYVLPPSLTRSATIYSVTNGNWDNPDTWSARRIPDKTDTVGIRHTVTIPDNTTGTAEYIMYYKAGRIIQKSGARLQTGY
;
A
#
# COMPACT_ATOMS: atom_id res chain seq x y z
N MET A 1 9.66 27.88 -3.61
CA MET A 1 9.62 27.24 -2.28
C MET A 1 10.33 25.90 -2.40
N SER A 2 11.62 25.87 -2.10
CA SER A 2 12.51 24.71 -2.24
C SER A 2 13.07 24.42 -0.86
N GLY A 3 12.53 23.42 -0.17
CA GLY A 3 12.92 23.11 1.21
C GLY A 3 12.08 22.04 1.89
N LEU A 4 11.20 21.34 1.14
CA LEU A 4 10.53 20.16 1.66
C LEU A 4 11.45 18.96 1.39
N THR A 5 11.91 18.34 2.45
CA THR A 5 12.62 17.07 2.42
C THR A 5 11.62 15.98 2.03
N PRO A 6 11.93 15.13 1.04
CA PRO A 6 11.09 13.98 0.76
C PRO A 6 10.95 13.14 2.02
N ASN A 7 9.71 12.79 2.39
CA ASN A 7 9.32 11.89 3.48
C ASN A 7 9.10 12.48 4.88
N ASP A 8 9.21 13.80 5.06
CA ASP A 8 8.83 14.44 6.33
C ASP A 8 7.34 14.76 6.40
N MET A 9 6.73 14.50 7.56
CA MET A 9 5.36 14.95 7.85
C MET A 9 5.34 16.44 8.12
N TYR A 10 4.57 17.18 7.35
CA TYR A 10 4.29 18.59 7.60
C TYR A 10 2.86 18.74 8.10
N MET A 11 2.70 19.31 9.30
CA MET A 11 1.40 19.82 9.74
C MET A 11 1.23 21.23 9.21
N VAL A 12 0.30 21.42 8.27
CA VAL A 12 -0.09 22.74 7.81
C VAL A 12 -1.26 23.21 8.66
N GLN A 13 -0.99 24.14 9.58
CA GLN A 13 -2.04 24.80 10.34
C GLN A 13 -2.51 26.03 9.56
N LEU A 14 -3.68 25.91 8.94
CA LEU A 14 -4.37 27.07 8.37
C LEU A 14 -4.93 27.89 9.53
N LEU A 15 -4.32 29.04 9.81
CA LEU A 15 -4.95 30.03 10.69
C LEU A 15 -6.10 30.68 9.91
N PRO A 16 -7.33 30.75 10.45
CA PRO A 16 -8.41 31.43 9.78
C PRO A 16 -8.08 32.93 9.65
N ASP A 17 -8.27 33.49 8.45
CA ASP A 17 -8.32 34.93 8.28
C ASP A 17 -9.60 35.43 8.97
N ARG A 18 -9.46 36.32 9.94
CA ARG A 18 -10.56 36.71 10.81
C ARG A 18 -11.52 37.60 10.02
N SER A 19 -12.64 37.04 9.61
CA SER A 19 -13.93 37.74 9.50
C SER A 19 -15.06 36.71 9.41
N ASP A 20 -15.91 36.70 10.44
CA ASP A 20 -17.21 36.03 10.54
C ASP A 20 -17.31 34.50 10.69
N CYS A 21 -17.89 34.13 11.84
CA CYS A 21 -18.71 32.95 12.16
C CYS A 21 -18.21 31.53 11.78
N GLN A 22 -17.87 30.77 12.84
CA GLN A 22 -17.63 29.32 12.94
C GLN A 22 -16.24 28.82 12.51
N GLU A 23 -15.34 28.68 13.50
CA GLU A 23 -14.09 27.94 13.39
C GLU A 23 -14.36 26.43 13.20
N VAL A 24 -14.22 25.93 11.98
CA VAL A 24 -13.90 24.52 11.77
C VAL A 24 -12.44 24.44 11.35
N GLN A 25 -11.56 24.11 12.30
CA GLN A 25 -10.16 23.80 12.00
C GLN A 25 -10.13 22.57 11.09
N SER A 26 -9.86 22.80 9.80
CA SER A 26 -9.64 21.70 8.85
C SER A 26 -8.16 21.32 8.92
N ILE A 27 -7.89 20.17 9.56
CA ILE A 27 -6.56 19.58 9.52
C ILE A 27 -6.45 18.76 8.24
N VAL A 28 -5.50 19.12 7.37
CA VAL A 28 -5.16 18.34 6.18
C VAL A 28 -3.86 17.59 6.47
N TYR A 29 -3.97 16.27 6.67
CA TYR A 29 -2.79 15.41 6.80
C TYR A 29 -2.26 15.07 5.41
N VAL A 30 -1.11 15.63 5.04
CA VAL A 30 -0.34 15.16 3.88
C VAL A 30 0.53 14.01 4.38
N LEU A 31 0.05 12.77 4.23
CA LEU A 31 0.83 11.59 4.60
C LEU A 31 2.03 11.47 3.64
N PRO A 32 3.28 11.46 4.12
CA PRO A 32 4.41 11.10 3.28
C PRO A 32 4.23 9.65 2.79
N PRO A 33 4.73 9.30 1.59
CA PRO A 33 4.63 7.95 1.05
C PRO A 33 5.30 6.89 1.94
N SER A 34 6.15 7.30 2.87
CA SER A 34 6.90 6.47 3.82
C SER A 34 6.18 6.16 5.14
N LEU A 35 5.01 6.74 5.41
CA LEU A 35 4.16 6.31 6.53
C LEU A 35 3.16 5.23 6.10
N THR A 36 3.57 4.35 5.19
CA THR A 36 2.93 3.07 4.95
C THR A 36 3.07 2.21 6.20
N ARG A 37 2.14 2.46 7.14
CA ARG A 37 1.70 1.51 8.15
C ARG A 37 1.70 0.12 7.53
N SER A 38 2.35 -0.86 8.16
CA SER A 38 2.18 -2.28 7.82
C SER A 38 0.68 -2.53 7.64
N ALA A 39 0.29 -2.65 6.38
CA ALA A 39 -1.10 -2.70 5.99
C ALA A 39 -1.39 -4.15 5.66
N THR A 40 -2.42 -4.68 6.29
CA THR A 40 -2.96 -5.96 5.83
C THR A 40 -3.67 -5.71 4.49
N ILE A 41 -3.04 -6.14 3.40
CA ILE A 41 -3.60 -6.10 2.04
C ILE A 41 -4.10 -7.49 1.70
N TYR A 42 -5.20 -7.60 0.95
CA TYR A 42 -5.68 -8.89 0.48
C TYR A 42 -6.02 -8.88 -1.00
N SER A 43 -5.90 -10.04 -1.66
CA SER A 43 -6.33 -10.19 -3.04
C SER A 43 -7.85 -10.08 -3.13
N VAL A 44 -8.39 -9.23 -4.00
CA VAL A 44 -9.83 -9.02 -4.20
C VAL A 44 -10.40 -9.76 -5.41
N THR A 45 -9.54 -10.20 -6.31
CA THR A 45 -9.90 -10.99 -7.50
C THR A 45 -8.76 -11.93 -7.88
N ASN A 46 -9.02 -12.86 -8.79
CA ASN A 46 -7.95 -13.57 -9.47
C ASN A 46 -7.20 -12.59 -10.39
N GLY A 47 -5.87 -12.65 -10.41
CA GLY A 47 -5.09 -11.71 -11.20
C GLY A 47 -3.59 -11.85 -11.03
N ASN A 48 -2.84 -10.93 -11.63
CA ASN A 48 -1.40 -10.90 -11.50
C ASN A 48 -0.98 -10.15 -10.24
N TRP A 49 0.18 -10.52 -9.68
CA TRP A 49 0.77 -9.89 -8.50
C TRP A 49 1.09 -8.41 -8.76
N ASP A 50 1.56 -8.09 -9.95
CA ASP A 50 1.96 -6.75 -10.38
C ASP A 50 0.79 -5.87 -10.86
N ASN A 51 -0.46 -6.38 -10.82
CA ASN A 51 -1.63 -5.59 -11.15
C ASN A 51 -2.26 -4.99 -9.88
N PRO A 52 -2.34 -3.65 -9.74
CA PRO A 52 -2.98 -2.98 -8.61
C PRO A 52 -4.45 -3.40 -8.38
N ASP A 53 -5.18 -3.74 -9.44
CA ASP A 53 -6.59 -4.15 -9.35
C ASP A 53 -6.77 -5.53 -8.69
N THR A 54 -5.70 -6.32 -8.59
CA THR A 54 -5.71 -7.58 -7.84
C THR A 54 -5.84 -7.34 -6.32
N TRP A 55 -5.48 -6.15 -5.83
CA TRP A 55 -5.26 -5.88 -4.41
C TRP A 55 -6.25 -4.88 -3.81
N SER A 56 -6.67 -5.12 -2.58
CA SER A 56 -7.63 -4.28 -1.86
C SER A 56 -7.20 -2.82 -1.69
N ALA A 57 -5.89 -2.56 -1.65
CA ALA A 57 -5.32 -1.24 -1.50
C ALA A 57 -5.14 -0.48 -2.83
N ARG A 58 -5.53 -1.08 -3.97
CA ARG A 58 -5.29 -0.55 -5.32
C ARG A 58 -3.82 -0.17 -5.57
N ARG A 59 -2.91 -0.97 -5.01
CA ARG A 59 -1.46 -0.89 -5.21
C ARG A 59 -0.84 -2.27 -5.06
N ILE A 60 0.37 -2.43 -5.61
CA ILE A 60 1.16 -3.66 -5.46
C ILE A 60 1.69 -3.74 -4.01
N PRO A 61 1.58 -4.89 -3.32
CA PRO A 61 2.20 -5.09 -2.02
C PRO A 61 3.72 -4.94 -2.08
N ASP A 62 4.29 -4.40 -1.01
CA ASP A 62 5.73 -4.30 -0.82
C ASP A 62 6.20 -5.07 0.43
N LYS A 63 7.50 -5.03 0.72
CA LYS A 63 8.14 -5.75 1.84
C LYS A 63 7.66 -5.34 3.24
N THR A 64 6.85 -4.30 3.37
CA THR A 64 6.26 -3.83 4.63
C THR A 64 4.81 -4.28 4.79
N ASP A 65 4.22 -4.89 3.77
CA ASP A 65 2.82 -5.31 3.78
C ASP A 65 2.64 -6.75 4.22
N THR A 66 1.65 -6.96 5.08
CA THR A 66 1.14 -8.31 5.33
C THR A 66 0.08 -8.65 4.29
N VAL A 67 0.30 -9.69 3.48
CA VAL A 67 -0.56 -10.02 2.34
C VAL A 67 -1.43 -11.24 2.61
N GLY A 68 -2.75 -11.07 2.58
CA GLY A 68 -3.75 -12.11 2.62
C GLY A 68 -4.16 -12.61 1.24
N ILE A 69 -3.78 -13.83 0.89
CA ILE A 69 -4.15 -14.48 -0.36
C ILE A 69 -5.51 -15.17 -0.19
N ARG A 70 -6.53 -14.60 -0.82
CA ARG A 70 -7.92 -15.11 -0.85
C ARG A 70 -8.32 -15.68 -2.21
N HIS A 71 -7.63 -15.26 -3.27
CA HIS A 71 -7.88 -15.63 -4.66
C HIS A 71 -6.62 -16.26 -5.28
N THR A 72 -6.71 -16.67 -6.55
CA THR A 72 -5.54 -17.13 -7.30
C THR A 72 -4.75 -15.93 -7.80
N VAL A 73 -3.54 -15.75 -7.27
CA VAL A 73 -2.62 -14.67 -7.66
C VAL A 73 -1.46 -15.26 -8.44
N THR A 74 -1.17 -14.72 -9.62
CA THR A 74 -0.03 -15.17 -10.45
C THR A 74 1.11 -14.18 -10.35
N ILE A 75 2.32 -14.63 -10.01
CA ILE A 75 3.55 -13.83 -10.14
C ILE A 75 4.09 -14.05 -11.56
N PRO A 76 4.10 -13.02 -12.43
CA PRO A 76 4.53 -13.16 -13.84
C PRO A 76 6.00 -13.56 -14.01
N ASP A 77 6.35 -13.95 -15.24
CA ASP A 77 7.71 -14.39 -15.57
C ASP A 77 8.76 -13.35 -15.20
N ASN A 78 9.86 -13.81 -14.59
CA ASN A 78 11.00 -12.98 -14.19
C ASN A 78 10.67 -11.80 -13.26
N THR A 79 9.51 -11.81 -12.60
CA THR A 79 9.15 -10.79 -11.61
C THR A 79 9.30 -11.31 -10.17
N THR A 80 9.38 -10.39 -9.21
CA THR A 80 9.43 -10.72 -7.79
C THR A 80 8.22 -10.12 -7.09
N GLY A 81 7.36 -10.97 -6.53
CA GLY A 81 6.35 -10.54 -5.58
C GLY A 81 6.98 -10.32 -4.20
N THR A 82 6.69 -9.20 -3.55
CA THR A 82 7.27 -8.83 -2.25
C THR A 82 6.19 -8.66 -1.18
N ALA A 83 6.47 -9.12 0.02
CA ALA A 83 5.62 -8.96 1.19
C ALA A 83 6.46 -9.00 2.48
N GLU A 84 5.95 -8.44 3.57
CA GLU A 84 6.48 -8.73 4.91
C GLU A 84 6.15 -10.17 5.29
N TYR A 85 4.87 -10.53 5.18
CA TYR A 85 4.33 -11.84 5.55
C TYR A 85 3.16 -12.24 4.64
N ILE A 86 2.97 -13.54 4.39
CA ILE A 86 1.88 -14.08 3.57
C ILE A 86 0.93 -14.94 4.41
N MET A 87 -0.36 -14.62 4.36
CA MET A 87 -1.45 -15.43 4.93
C MET A 87 -2.28 -16.08 3.83
N TYR A 88 -2.48 -17.39 3.90
CA TYR A 88 -3.36 -18.11 2.97
C TYR A 88 -4.75 -18.34 3.57
N TYR A 89 -5.79 -18.04 2.79
CA TYR A 89 -7.19 -18.31 3.12
C TYR A 89 -7.71 -19.51 2.31
N LYS A 90 -8.90 -20.03 2.65
CA LYS A 90 -9.47 -21.31 2.18
C LYS A 90 -9.50 -21.54 0.65
N ALA A 91 -9.38 -20.49 -0.18
CA ALA A 91 -9.32 -20.57 -1.64
C ALA A 91 -8.08 -19.89 -2.27
N GLY A 92 -7.21 -19.33 -1.44
CA GLY A 92 -6.05 -18.55 -1.88
C GLY A 92 -4.89 -19.43 -2.31
N ARG A 93 -4.27 -19.08 -3.44
CA ARG A 93 -3.02 -19.71 -3.91
C ARG A 93 -2.19 -18.73 -4.71
N ILE A 94 -0.88 -18.92 -4.69
CA ILE A 94 0.07 -18.19 -5.55
C ILE A 94 0.55 -19.14 -6.65
N ILE A 95 0.58 -18.65 -7.89
CA ILE A 95 1.18 -19.33 -9.04
C ILE A 95 2.44 -18.56 -9.43
N GLN A 96 3.61 -19.19 -9.32
CA GLN A 96 4.86 -18.62 -9.81
C GLN A 96 5.10 -19.06 -11.26
N LYS A 97 5.27 -18.09 -12.16
CA LYS A 97 5.66 -18.33 -13.56
C LYS A 97 7.19 -18.53 -13.67
N SER A 98 7.71 -18.71 -14.88
CA SER A 98 9.13 -19.00 -15.10
C SER A 98 10.02 -17.88 -14.55
N GLY A 99 11.00 -18.21 -13.73
CA GLY A 99 11.88 -17.22 -13.10
C GLY A 99 11.20 -16.32 -12.07
N ALA A 100 9.92 -16.53 -11.76
CA ALA A 100 9.18 -15.74 -10.77
C ALA A 100 9.65 -16.07 -9.35
N ARG A 101 9.78 -15.04 -8.52
CA ARG A 101 10.17 -15.18 -7.10
C ARG A 101 9.09 -14.60 -6.20
N LEU A 102 8.91 -15.22 -5.04
CA LEU A 102 8.19 -14.63 -3.93
C LEU A 102 9.21 -14.36 -2.83
N GLN A 103 9.37 -13.09 -2.47
CA GLN A 103 10.28 -12.67 -1.43
C GLN A 103 9.48 -12.16 -0.23
N THR A 104 9.67 -12.84 0.89
CA THR A 104 9.14 -12.43 2.19
C THR A 104 10.29 -11.98 3.07
N GLY A 105 10.09 -10.95 3.90
CA GLY A 105 10.89 -10.80 5.11
C GLY A 105 11.42 -9.42 5.45
N TYR A 106 11.57 -9.28 6.76
CA TYR A 106 12.58 -8.51 7.48
C TYR A 106 13.60 -9.50 8.06
#